data_AF-A0A377CEC8-F1
#
_entry.id   AF-A0A377CEC8-F1
#
_cell.length_a   1.000
_cell.length_b   1.000
_cell.length_c   1.000
_cell.angle_alpha   90.00
_cell.angle_beta   90.00
_cell.angle_gamma   90.00
#
_symmetry.space_group_name_H-M   'P 1'
#
loop_
_entity.id
_entity.type
_entity.pdbx_description
1 polymer ?
#
loop_
_entity_poly.entity_id
_entity_poly.type
_entity_poly.pdbx_seq_one_letter_code
_entity_poly.pdbx_strand_id
1 'polypeptide(L)'
;MGWDKANLSGKVTVNDITETVRKYVPEMREKGADVVVVLAHSGLSADPYKVMAENSVYYLSEIPGVNAIMFGHAHAVFPGKDFANIEGADIAKGTLNGVPAVMPGMWGDHLGVVDLQLSNDSGKWQVTQAKAEARPIYDIANKKSLAAEDSKLVETLKADHDATRQFVSKPIGKSADNMYSYLALVQDDPTVQVVNNAQKAYVEHYIQGDPDLAKLPVLSAAAPFKVGGRKNDPASYVEVEKGQLTFP
;
A
#
# COMPACT_ATOMS: atom_id res chain seq x y z
N MET A 1 11.55 -0.13 -12.13
CA MET A 1 11.45 1.35 -12.08
C MET A 1 10.28 1.87 -12.90
N GLY A 2 9.10 1.23 -12.84
CA GLY A 2 7.93 1.66 -13.61
C GLY A 2 7.30 2.93 -13.06
N TRP A 3 7.11 2.99 -11.73
CA TRP A 3 6.35 4.06 -11.07
C TRP A 3 7.06 5.42 -11.07
N ASP A 4 8.33 5.46 -10.68
CA ASP A 4 9.08 6.70 -10.47
C ASP A 4 10.21 6.90 -11.49
N LYS A 5 9.98 6.47 -12.74
CA LYS A 5 11.01 6.43 -13.80
C LYS A 5 11.71 7.78 -13.98
N ALA A 6 10.96 8.89 -14.02
CA ALA A 6 11.51 10.23 -14.23
C ALA A 6 12.50 10.64 -13.12
N ASN A 7 12.26 10.18 -11.89
CA ASN A 7 13.07 10.54 -10.74
C ASN A 7 14.29 9.62 -10.57
N LEU A 8 14.18 8.34 -10.97
CA LEU A 8 15.14 7.30 -10.60
C LEU A 8 16.01 6.79 -11.76
N SER A 9 15.53 6.85 -13.00
CA SER A 9 16.25 6.28 -14.15
C SER A 9 17.62 6.94 -14.33
N GLY A 10 18.67 6.12 -14.45
CA GLY A 10 20.05 6.57 -14.56
C GLY A 10 20.70 7.04 -13.25
N LYS A 11 19.96 7.06 -12.13
CA LYS A 11 20.47 7.48 -10.81
C LYS A 11 20.62 6.31 -9.83
N VAL A 12 19.67 5.39 -9.84
CA VAL A 12 19.66 4.22 -8.95
C VAL A 12 19.21 2.95 -9.69
N THR A 13 19.51 1.81 -9.10
CA THR A 13 18.95 0.51 -9.47
C THR A 13 18.27 -0.11 -8.26
N VAL A 14 17.24 -0.90 -8.49
CA VAL A 14 16.54 -1.66 -7.44
C VAL A 14 16.72 -3.14 -7.75
N ASN A 15 17.37 -3.85 -6.84
CA ASN A 15 17.62 -5.28 -6.96
C ASN A 15 16.39 -6.10 -6.54
N ASP A 16 16.39 -7.38 -6.88
CA ASP A 16 15.36 -8.32 -6.43
C ASP A 16 15.32 -8.41 -4.89
N ILE A 17 14.11 -8.42 -4.34
CA ILE A 17 13.88 -8.41 -2.90
C ILE A 17 14.42 -9.70 -2.26
N THR A 18 14.07 -10.86 -2.81
CA THR A 18 14.43 -12.17 -2.26
C THR A 18 15.93 -12.41 -2.36
N GLU A 19 16.57 -12.13 -3.50
CA GLU A 19 18.03 -12.26 -3.66
C GLU A 19 18.80 -11.31 -2.72
N THR A 20 18.28 -10.10 -2.51
CA THR A 20 18.90 -9.15 -1.58
C THR A 20 18.85 -9.68 -0.14
N VAL A 21 17.71 -10.22 0.30
CA VAL A 21 17.59 -10.81 1.65
C VAL A 21 18.45 -12.06 1.78
N ARG A 22 18.50 -12.93 0.75
CA ARG A 22 19.39 -14.11 0.72
C ARG A 22 20.86 -13.74 0.87
N LYS A 23 21.28 -12.60 0.32
CA LYS A 23 22.65 -12.09 0.46
C LYS A 23 22.95 -11.56 1.86
N TYR A 24 22.09 -10.69 2.39
CA TYR A 24 22.42 -9.92 3.59
C TYR A 24 22.07 -10.65 4.90
N VAL A 25 21.13 -11.61 4.91
CA VAL A 25 20.81 -12.37 6.13
C VAL A 25 22.02 -13.15 6.64
N PRO A 26 22.76 -13.92 5.82
CA PRO A 26 24.00 -14.57 6.27
C PRO A 26 25.04 -13.58 6.81
N GLU A 27 25.26 -12.45 6.10
CA GLU A 27 26.22 -11.42 6.52
C GLU A 27 25.86 -10.82 7.88
N MET A 28 24.58 -10.51 8.13
CA MET A 28 24.12 -9.99 9.42
C MET A 28 24.35 -11.00 10.55
N ARG A 29 24.10 -12.29 10.30
CA ARG A 29 24.30 -13.35 11.30
C ARG A 29 25.79 -13.60 11.57
N GLU A 30 26.64 -13.56 10.55
CA GLU A 30 28.10 -13.62 10.71
C GLU A 30 28.62 -12.46 11.57
N LYS A 31 28.04 -11.27 11.39
CA LYS A 31 28.33 -10.07 12.21
C LYS A 31 27.71 -10.09 13.61
N GLY A 32 27.05 -11.18 14.02
CA GLY A 32 26.57 -11.41 15.38
C GLY A 32 25.08 -11.16 15.61
N ALA A 33 24.26 -10.99 14.56
CA ALA A 33 22.82 -10.92 14.73
C ALA A 33 22.22 -12.31 15.04
N ASP A 34 21.68 -12.47 16.25
CA ASP A 34 20.96 -13.69 16.65
C ASP A 34 19.51 -13.70 16.11
N VAL A 35 18.88 -12.51 16.03
CA VAL A 35 17.52 -12.31 15.55
C VAL A 35 17.53 -11.33 14.37
N VAL A 36 16.94 -11.71 13.25
CA VAL A 36 16.82 -10.88 12.06
C VAL A 36 15.35 -10.62 11.75
N VAL A 37 14.97 -9.34 11.75
CA VAL A 37 13.63 -8.88 11.37
C VAL A 37 13.70 -8.24 9.99
N VAL A 38 12.90 -8.74 9.05
CA VAL A 38 12.81 -8.19 7.69
C VAL A 38 11.66 -7.19 7.64
N LEU A 39 11.97 -5.96 7.23
CA LEU A 39 10.99 -4.91 6.95
C LEU A 39 10.83 -4.79 5.43
N ALA A 40 9.69 -5.23 4.89
CA ALA A 40 9.48 -5.32 3.45
C ALA A 40 8.24 -4.52 3.01
N HIS A 41 8.45 -3.46 2.22
CA HIS A 41 7.34 -2.83 1.48
C HIS A 41 7.01 -3.67 0.24
N SER A 42 6.38 -4.81 0.47
CA SER A 42 6.04 -5.83 -0.54
C SER A 42 4.83 -6.60 -0.05
N GLY A 43 3.93 -6.98 -0.95
CA GLY A 43 2.80 -7.84 -0.61
C GLY A 43 3.19 -9.33 -0.53
N LEU A 44 2.16 -10.15 -0.31
CA LEU A 44 2.25 -11.60 -0.22
C LEU A 44 1.69 -12.24 -1.50
N SER A 45 2.53 -13.00 -2.22
CA SER A 45 2.12 -13.93 -3.28
C SER A 45 2.77 -15.29 -3.06
N ALA A 46 2.03 -16.37 -3.31
CA ALA A 46 2.52 -17.74 -3.27
C ALA A 46 2.66 -18.36 -4.67
N ASP A 47 2.61 -17.54 -5.73
CA ASP A 47 2.92 -18.00 -7.08
C ASP A 47 4.38 -18.48 -7.16
N PRO A 48 4.75 -19.34 -8.14
CA PRO A 48 6.13 -19.72 -8.35
C PRO A 48 7.06 -18.50 -8.46
N TYR A 49 8.13 -18.49 -7.68
CA TYR A 49 9.08 -17.37 -7.61
C TYR A 49 9.60 -17.00 -9.01
N LYS A 50 9.62 -15.69 -9.27
CA LYS A 50 10.27 -15.08 -10.42
C LYS A 50 11.12 -13.92 -9.93
N VAL A 51 12.33 -13.81 -10.47
CA VAL A 51 13.22 -12.69 -10.19
C VAL A 51 12.51 -11.37 -10.53
N MET A 52 12.66 -10.38 -9.65
CA MET A 52 11.97 -9.09 -9.64
C MET A 52 10.48 -9.17 -9.28
N ALA A 53 10.04 -10.19 -8.54
CA ALA A 53 8.67 -10.27 -8.05
C ALA A 53 8.35 -9.12 -7.09
N GLU A 54 7.28 -8.38 -7.39
CA GLU A 54 6.81 -7.24 -6.58
C GLU A 54 6.30 -7.67 -5.19
N ASN A 55 5.64 -8.83 -5.13
CA ASN A 55 5.06 -9.39 -3.91
C ASN A 55 5.84 -10.64 -3.47
N SER A 56 6.89 -10.43 -2.68
CA SER A 56 7.91 -11.44 -2.37
C SER A 56 7.86 -12.03 -0.96
N VAL A 57 6.89 -11.65 -0.11
CA VAL A 57 6.88 -12.00 1.33
C VAL A 57 6.87 -13.51 1.59
N TYR A 58 6.22 -14.30 0.72
CA TYR A 58 6.24 -15.76 0.83
C TYR A 58 7.66 -16.30 0.74
N TYR A 59 8.41 -15.93 -0.30
CA TYR A 59 9.79 -16.38 -0.52
C TYR A 59 10.73 -15.89 0.58
N LEU A 60 10.46 -14.73 1.17
CA LEU A 60 11.24 -14.21 2.29
C LEU A 60 11.12 -15.09 3.53
N SER A 61 9.94 -15.70 3.76
CA SER A 61 9.72 -16.61 4.88
C SER A 61 10.46 -17.95 4.74
N GLU A 62 10.87 -18.31 3.52
CA GLU A 62 11.66 -19.52 3.26
C GLU A 62 13.17 -19.31 3.49
N ILE A 63 13.63 -18.07 3.66
CA ILE A 63 15.05 -17.76 3.81
C ILE A 63 15.52 -18.13 5.21
N PRO A 64 16.47 -19.08 5.35
CA PRO A 64 17.00 -19.45 6.65
C PRO A 64 17.61 -18.24 7.36
N GLY A 65 17.28 -18.10 8.65
CA GLY A 65 17.78 -17.03 9.49
C GLY A 65 16.95 -15.75 9.48
N VAL A 66 15.83 -15.70 8.75
CA VAL A 66 14.78 -14.68 8.97
C VAL A 66 13.93 -15.11 10.17
N ASN A 67 13.73 -14.21 11.14
CA ASN A 67 13.02 -14.50 12.38
C ASN A 67 11.65 -13.83 12.48
N ALA A 68 11.42 -12.75 11.74
CA ALA A 68 10.11 -12.10 11.60
C ALA A 68 10.05 -11.28 10.32
N ILE A 69 8.84 -11.08 9.78
CA ILE A 69 8.60 -10.25 8.60
C ILE A 69 7.49 -9.23 8.89
N MET A 70 7.84 -7.95 8.91
CA MET A 70 6.87 -6.86 8.97
C MET A 70 6.70 -6.31 7.55
N PHE A 71 5.50 -6.42 7.00
CA PHE A 71 5.26 -6.12 5.58
C PHE A 71 4.03 -5.25 5.32
N GLY A 72 3.86 -4.86 4.05
CA GLY A 72 2.91 -3.84 3.62
C GLY A 72 2.58 -3.93 2.14
N HIS A 73 2.45 -2.77 1.48
CA HIS A 73 2.19 -2.60 0.04
C HIS A 73 0.81 -3.03 -0.46
N ALA A 74 0.34 -4.22 -0.10
CA ALA A 74 -0.92 -4.76 -0.63
C ALA A 74 -2.19 -4.16 0.02
N HIS A 75 -2.03 -3.38 1.10
CA HIS A 75 -3.12 -2.75 1.87
C HIS A 75 -4.18 -3.78 2.33
N ALA A 76 -3.73 -4.98 2.71
CA ALA A 76 -4.58 -6.05 3.22
C ALA A 76 -4.19 -6.37 4.67
N VAL A 77 -4.97 -7.22 5.33
CA VAL A 77 -4.73 -7.62 6.71
C VAL A 77 -4.21 -9.05 6.75
N PHE A 78 -2.95 -9.22 7.13
CA PHE A 78 -2.34 -10.53 7.42
C PHE A 78 -1.87 -10.56 8.87
N PRO A 79 -2.14 -11.64 9.63
CA PRO A 79 -2.93 -12.81 9.25
C PRO A 79 -4.41 -12.51 9.05
N GLY A 80 -5.06 -13.23 8.13
CA GLY A 80 -6.47 -13.06 7.82
C GLY A 80 -7.01 -14.16 6.91
N LYS A 81 -8.34 -14.36 6.92
CA LYS A 81 -9.03 -15.43 6.17
C LYS A 81 -8.72 -15.45 4.67
N ASP A 82 -8.39 -14.30 4.09
CA ASP A 82 -8.08 -14.18 2.67
C ASP A 82 -6.79 -14.93 2.29
N PHE A 83 -5.94 -15.20 3.26
CA PHE A 83 -4.64 -15.86 3.09
C PHE A 83 -4.63 -17.30 3.62
N ALA A 84 -5.77 -17.82 4.08
CA ALA A 84 -5.87 -19.14 4.72
C ALA A 84 -5.53 -20.31 3.78
N ASN A 85 -5.64 -20.10 2.47
CA ASN A 85 -5.34 -21.13 1.47
C ASN A 85 -3.88 -21.07 0.95
N ILE A 86 -3.05 -20.18 1.49
CA ILE A 86 -1.63 -20.15 1.15
C ILE A 86 -0.94 -21.28 1.91
N GLU A 87 -0.22 -22.14 1.19
CA GLU A 87 0.57 -23.22 1.79
C GLU A 87 1.56 -22.65 2.82
N GLY A 88 1.69 -23.28 3.99
CA GLY A 88 2.58 -22.80 5.05
C GLY A 88 2.07 -21.58 5.83
N ALA A 89 0.91 -21.01 5.49
CA ALA A 89 0.26 -19.98 6.30
C ALA A 89 -0.49 -20.60 7.49
N ASP A 90 -0.12 -20.21 8.71
CA ASP A 90 -0.89 -20.49 9.93
C ASP A 90 -1.56 -19.19 10.37
N ILE A 91 -2.83 -19.02 10.03
CA ILE A 91 -3.60 -17.80 10.33
C ILE A 91 -3.83 -17.63 11.84
N ALA A 92 -3.93 -18.74 12.60
CA ALA A 92 -4.16 -18.68 14.03
C ALA A 92 -2.91 -18.19 14.80
N LYS A 93 -1.72 -18.56 14.33
CA LYS A 93 -0.44 -18.09 14.90
C LYS A 93 0.10 -16.83 14.22
N GLY A 94 -0.36 -16.49 13.03
CA GLY A 94 0.17 -15.40 12.24
C GLY A 94 1.56 -15.70 11.66
N THR A 95 1.77 -16.91 11.15
CA THR A 95 3.06 -17.31 10.58
C THR A 95 2.94 -17.70 9.10
N LEU A 96 4.04 -17.55 8.37
CA LEU A 96 4.27 -18.08 7.03
C LEU A 96 5.52 -18.96 7.10
N ASN A 97 5.39 -20.23 6.75
CA ASN A 97 6.49 -21.21 6.83
C ASN A 97 7.15 -21.25 8.22
N GLY A 98 6.35 -21.02 9.28
CA GLY A 98 6.80 -20.96 10.67
C GLY A 98 7.39 -19.61 11.12
N VAL A 99 7.62 -18.67 10.21
CA VAL A 99 8.11 -17.32 10.51
C VAL A 99 6.93 -16.39 10.79
N PRO A 100 6.86 -15.67 11.94
CA PRO A 100 5.79 -14.71 12.20
C PRO A 100 5.85 -13.56 11.18
N ALA A 101 4.69 -13.26 10.59
CA ALA A 101 4.56 -12.21 9.59
C ALA A 101 3.30 -11.39 9.83
N VAL A 102 3.37 -10.07 9.59
CA VAL A 102 2.23 -9.17 9.79
C VAL A 102 2.15 -8.08 8.74
N MET A 103 0.94 -7.86 8.22
CA MET A 103 0.58 -6.74 7.35
C MET A 103 -0.64 -6.03 7.93
N PRO A 104 -0.49 -4.85 8.54
CA PRO A 104 -1.53 -4.20 9.32
C PRO A 104 -2.37 -3.22 8.48
N GLY A 105 -3.06 -3.74 7.46
CA GLY A 105 -4.05 -2.97 6.71
C GLY A 105 -3.46 -1.72 6.04
N MET A 106 -4.12 -0.58 6.23
CA MET A 106 -3.71 0.70 5.64
C MET A 106 -4.18 1.89 6.50
N TRP A 107 -3.54 3.04 6.31
CA TRP A 107 -3.94 4.32 6.92
C TRP A 107 -4.00 4.33 8.46
N GLY A 108 -3.30 3.38 9.10
CA GLY A 108 -3.31 3.23 10.55
C GLY A 108 -4.55 2.52 11.11
N ASP A 109 -5.34 1.84 10.26
CA ASP A 109 -6.54 1.12 10.69
C ASP A 109 -6.23 -0.13 11.55
N HIS A 110 -5.01 -0.63 11.50
CA HIS A 110 -4.50 -1.70 12.35
C HIS A 110 -3.09 -1.40 12.88
N LEU A 111 -2.77 -1.99 14.04
CA LEU A 111 -1.42 -2.10 14.56
C LEU A 111 -0.90 -3.53 14.34
N GLY A 112 0.22 -3.67 13.63
CA GLY A 112 0.90 -4.95 13.47
C GLY A 112 1.74 -5.29 14.69
N VAL A 113 1.53 -6.47 15.28
CA VAL A 113 2.22 -6.93 16.49
C VAL A 113 2.86 -8.29 16.21
N VAL A 114 4.15 -8.41 16.50
CA VAL A 114 4.89 -9.68 16.49
C VAL A 114 5.46 -9.90 17.89
N ASP A 115 5.10 -11.03 18.50
CA ASP A 115 5.65 -11.46 19.78
C ASP A 115 6.66 -12.61 19.53
N LEU A 116 7.90 -12.42 19.97
CA LEU A 116 8.96 -13.43 19.93
C LEU A 116 9.34 -13.84 21.35
N GLN A 117 9.30 -15.14 21.64
CA GLN A 117 9.92 -15.70 22.83
C GLN A 117 11.34 -16.14 22.48
N LEU A 118 12.32 -15.70 23.28
CA LEU A 118 13.73 -15.99 23.07
C LEU A 118 14.29 -16.81 24.23
N SER A 119 15.16 -17.78 23.93
CA SER A 119 16.00 -18.48 24.91
C SER A 119 17.47 -18.29 24.57
N ASN A 120 18.33 -18.20 25.58
CA ASN A 120 19.79 -18.14 25.45
C ASN A 120 20.50 -19.36 26.08
N ASP A 121 19.80 -20.46 26.35
CA ASP A 121 20.33 -21.63 27.09
C ASP A 121 21.57 -22.26 26.42
N SER A 122 21.72 -22.08 25.11
CA SER A 122 22.86 -22.57 24.32
C SER A 122 24.02 -21.56 24.18
N GLY A 123 23.93 -20.40 24.84
CA GLY A 123 24.88 -19.30 24.71
C GLY A 123 24.63 -18.38 23.51
N LYS A 124 23.61 -18.64 22.68
CA LYS A 124 23.11 -17.77 21.62
C LYS A 124 21.59 -17.61 21.74
N TRP A 125 21.08 -16.41 21.45
CA TRP A 125 19.64 -16.19 21.46
C TRP A 125 18.96 -16.93 20.31
N GLN A 126 17.90 -17.67 20.62
CA GLN A 126 17.10 -18.41 19.65
C GLN A 126 15.62 -18.14 19.88
N VAL A 127 14.86 -18.00 18.79
CA VAL A 127 13.40 -17.90 18.85
C VAL A 127 12.83 -19.26 19.17
N THR A 128 12.18 -19.40 20.33
CA THR A 128 11.56 -20.64 20.78
C THR A 128 10.07 -20.70 20.45
N GLN A 129 9.41 -19.54 20.46
CA GLN A 129 8.01 -19.39 20.07
C GLN A 129 7.81 -18.04 19.40
N ALA A 130 6.83 -17.98 18.51
CA ALA A 130 6.50 -16.77 17.78
C ALA A 130 5.02 -16.73 17.45
N LYS A 131 4.44 -15.53 17.46
CA LYS A 131 3.12 -15.26 16.90
C LYS A 131 3.05 -13.85 16.33
N ALA A 132 2.12 -13.62 15.42
CA ALA A 132 1.81 -12.30 14.90
C ALA A 132 0.31 -12.05 14.83
N GLU A 133 -0.10 -10.80 14.97
CA GLU A 133 -1.48 -10.36 14.81
C GLU A 133 -1.55 -8.92 14.32
N ALA A 134 -2.62 -8.60 13.58
CA ALA A 134 -2.97 -7.24 13.21
C ALA A 134 -4.17 -6.80 14.06
N ARG A 135 -3.96 -5.86 14.98
CA ARG A 135 -5.00 -5.38 15.91
C ARG A 135 -5.77 -4.20 15.30
N PRO A 136 -7.08 -4.30 15.02
CA PRO A 136 -7.84 -3.20 14.47
C PRO A 136 -8.06 -2.07 15.49
N ILE A 137 -8.13 -0.83 15.01
CA ILE A 137 -8.56 0.31 15.83
C ILE A 137 -10.09 0.45 15.89
N TYR A 138 -10.83 -0.30 15.07
CA TYR A 138 -12.28 -0.23 14.96
C TYR A 138 -12.91 -1.61 14.82
N ASP A 139 -13.93 -1.90 15.63
CA ASP A 139 -14.77 -3.09 15.51
C ASP A 139 -15.91 -2.81 14.55
N ILE A 140 -15.79 -3.34 13.33
CA ILE A 140 -16.79 -3.17 12.27
C ILE A 140 -18.12 -3.85 12.64
N ALA A 141 -18.08 -5.00 13.32
CA ALA A 141 -19.28 -5.77 13.63
C ALA A 141 -20.15 -5.05 14.67
N ASN A 142 -19.51 -4.45 15.67
CA ASN A 142 -20.19 -3.72 16.74
C ASN A 142 -20.23 -2.19 16.52
N LYS A 143 -19.67 -1.69 15.41
CA LYS A 143 -19.59 -0.27 15.04
C LYS A 143 -18.99 0.60 16.15
N LYS A 144 -17.87 0.14 16.72
CA LYS A 144 -17.27 0.75 17.91
C LYS A 144 -15.77 0.96 17.74
N SER A 145 -15.27 2.12 18.15
CA SER A 145 -13.83 2.34 18.26
C SER A 145 -13.21 1.44 19.34
N LEU A 146 -12.08 0.85 19.02
CA LEU A 146 -11.24 0.05 19.91
C LEU A 146 -10.00 0.83 20.40
N ALA A 147 -9.70 1.97 19.76
CA ALA A 147 -8.62 2.86 20.15
C ALA A 147 -9.14 4.28 20.39
N ALA A 148 -8.75 4.88 21.51
CA ALA A 148 -9.01 6.30 21.75
C ALA A 148 -8.02 7.15 20.94
N GLU A 149 -8.46 8.35 20.57
CA GLU A 149 -7.57 9.36 19.99
C GLU A 149 -6.58 9.85 21.07
N ASP A 150 -5.32 10.01 20.71
CA ASP A 150 -4.30 10.55 21.60
C ASP A 150 -4.35 12.08 21.58
N SER A 151 -4.80 12.70 22.68
CA SER A 151 -5.00 14.15 22.77
C SER A 151 -3.71 14.95 22.55
N LYS A 152 -2.56 14.42 22.94
CA LYS A 152 -1.27 15.08 22.74
C LYS A 152 -0.88 15.06 21.26
N LEU A 153 -1.15 13.97 20.55
CA LEU A 153 -0.90 13.87 19.11
C LEU A 153 -1.82 14.82 18.33
N VAL A 154 -3.10 14.92 18.72
CA VAL A 154 -4.05 15.88 18.13
C VAL A 154 -3.56 17.30 18.29
N GLU A 155 -3.15 17.68 19.50
CA GLU A 155 -2.66 19.03 19.76
C GLU A 155 -1.36 19.31 19.00
N THR A 156 -0.47 18.32 18.90
CA THR A 156 0.78 18.41 18.13
C THR A 156 0.51 18.65 16.64
N LEU A 157 -0.49 17.97 16.08
CA LEU A 157 -0.84 18.04 14.66
C LEU A 157 -1.84 19.15 14.31
N LYS A 158 -2.32 19.92 15.29
CA LYS A 158 -3.42 20.86 15.09
C LYS A 158 -3.13 21.92 14.01
N ALA A 159 -1.92 22.46 13.99
CA ALA A 159 -1.55 23.47 13.01
C ALA A 159 -1.56 22.91 11.57
N ASP A 160 -0.98 21.73 11.37
CA ASP A 160 -0.97 21.04 10.07
C ASP A 160 -2.38 20.60 9.65
N HIS A 161 -3.19 20.14 10.60
CA HIS A 161 -4.60 19.81 10.35
C HIS A 161 -5.37 21.03 9.85
N ASP A 162 -5.28 22.17 10.55
CA ASP A 162 -5.98 23.40 10.16
C ASP A 162 -5.47 23.93 8.81
N ALA A 163 -4.15 23.88 8.58
CA ALA A 163 -3.54 24.26 7.30
C ALA A 163 -4.00 23.34 6.15
N THR A 164 -4.09 22.03 6.41
CA THR A 164 -4.60 21.05 5.43
C THR A 164 -6.05 21.36 5.09
N ARG A 165 -6.91 21.61 6.09
CA ARG A 165 -8.31 22.02 5.87
C ARG A 165 -8.42 23.30 5.05
N GLN A 166 -7.59 24.29 5.35
CA GLN A 166 -7.54 25.53 4.56
C GLN A 166 -7.08 25.27 3.13
N PHE A 167 -6.08 24.41 2.93
CA PHE A 167 -5.60 24.06 1.60
C PHE A 167 -6.67 23.34 0.79
N VAL A 168 -7.30 22.30 1.34
CA VAL A 168 -8.26 21.49 0.60
C VAL A 168 -9.55 22.25 0.28
N SER A 169 -9.93 23.22 1.11
CA SER A 169 -11.10 24.08 0.88
C SER A 169 -10.89 25.20 -0.17
N LYS A 170 -9.69 25.35 -0.73
CA LYS A 170 -9.45 26.36 -1.77
C LYS A 170 -10.27 26.03 -3.02
N PRO A 171 -11.05 27.00 -3.56
CA PRO A 171 -11.77 26.80 -4.80
C PRO A 171 -10.79 26.53 -5.96
N ILE A 172 -11.04 25.46 -6.70
CA ILE A 172 -10.28 25.11 -7.91
C ILE A 172 -11.10 25.31 -9.19
N GLY A 173 -12.42 25.43 -9.06
CA GLY A 173 -13.30 25.62 -10.20
C GLY A 173 -14.78 25.50 -9.81
N LYS A 174 -15.61 25.28 -10.82
CA LYS A 174 -17.05 25.06 -10.66
C LYS A 174 -17.52 24.01 -11.64
N SER A 175 -18.35 23.06 -11.17
CA SER A 175 -19.10 22.15 -12.04
C SER A 175 -20.56 22.62 -12.19
N ALA A 176 -21.12 22.47 -13.38
CA ALA A 176 -22.55 22.68 -13.62
C ALA A 176 -23.40 21.47 -13.18
N ASP A 177 -22.80 20.27 -13.16
CA ASP A 177 -23.48 18.99 -12.95
C ASP A 177 -22.74 18.11 -11.93
N ASN A 178 -23.44 17.09 -11.43
CA ASN A 178 -22.88 16.11 -10.51
C ASN A 178 -21.99 15.12 -11.29
N MET A 179 -20.88 14.70 -10.70
CA MET A 179 -19.94 13.73 -11.28
C MET A 179 -19.78 12.56 -10.32
N TYR A 180 -20.38 11.42 -10.67
CA TYR A 180 -20.36 10.21 -9.88
C TYR A 180 -19.82 9.05 -10.69
N SER A 181 -18.98 8.19 -10.11
CA SER A 181 -18.32 7.10 -10.83
C SER A 181 -19.06 5.75 -10.79
N TYR A 182 -20.31 5.71 -10.34
CA TYR A 182 -21.03 4.46 -10.06
C TYR A 182 -21.11 3.47 -11.24
N LEU A 183 -21.13 4.00 -12.47
CA LEU A 183 -21.29 3.20 -13.69
C LEU A 183 -20.07 3.31 -14.63
N ALA A 184 -18.96 3.87 -14.15
CA ALA A 184 -17.78 4.16 -14.98
C ALA A 184 -17.07 2.93 -15.57
N LEU A 185 -17.43 1.71 -15.14
CA LEU A 185 -16.95 0.45 -15.71
C LEU A 185 -17.78 -0.06 -16.89
N VAL A 186 -19.01 0.45 -17.08
CA VAL A 186 -19.97 -0.11 -18.05
C VAL A 186 -20.50 0.92 -19.05
N GLN A 187 -20.26 2.21 -18.82
CA GLN A 187 -20.66 3.29 -19.73
C GLN A 187 -19.70 4.48 -19.62
N ASP A 188 -19.87 5.44 -20.53
CA ASP A 188 -19.22 6.74 -20.46
C ASP A 188 -19.59 7.46 -19.16
N ASP A 189 -18.59 8.05 -18.51
CA ASP A 189 -18.73 8.62 -17.17
C ASP A 189 -18.04 9.98 -17.05
N PRO A 190 -18.71 10.99 -16.48
CA PRO A 190 -18.18 12.35 -16.40
C PRO A 190 -16.88 12.44 -15.58
N THR A 191 -16.67 11.55 -14.60
CA THR A 191 -15.47 11.54 -13.75
C THR A 191 -14.22 11.13 -14.54
N VAL A 192 -14.37 10.26 -15.54
CA VAL A 192 -13.28 9.86 -16.45
C VAL A 192 -13.11 10.90 -17.57
N GLN A 193 -14.23 11.43 -18.08
CA GLN A 193 -14.22 12.39 -19.17
C GLN A 193 -13.47 13.67 -18.82
N VAL A 194 -13.65 14.21 -17.61
CA VAL A 194 -12.95 15.44 -17.19
C VAL A 194 -11.44 15.25 -17.14
N VAL A 195 -10.98 14.08 -16.70
CA VAL A 195 -9.54 13.72 -16.67
C VAL A 195 -9.00 13.62 -18.10
N ASN A 196 -9.71 12.92 -18.98
CA ASN A 196 -9.32 12.80 -20.38
C ASN A 196 -9.26 14.16 -21.09
N ASN A 197 -10.22 15.05 -20.83
CA ASN A 197 -10.24 16.38 -21.38
C ASN A 197 -9.03 17.21 -20.90
N ALA A 198 -8.71 17.14 -19.61
CA ALA A 198 -7.56 17.86 -19.04
C ALA A 198 -6.23 17.34 -19.60
N GLN A 199 -6.05 16.02 -19.67
CA GLN A 199 -4.87 15.38 -20.25
C GLN A 199 -4.70 15.75 -21.73
N LYS A 200 -5.79 15.66 -22.50
CA LYS A 200 -5.80 16.04 -23.91
C LYS A 200 -5.44 17.52 -24.11
N ALA A 201 -6.09 18.42 -23.39
CA ALA A 201 -5.82 19.86 -23.51
C ALA A 201 -4.37 20.21 -23.16
N TYR A 202 -3.80 19.57 -22.13
CA TYR A 202 -2.39 19.77 -21.78
C TYR A 202 -1.44 19.35 -22.91
N VAL A 203 -1.66 18.17 -23.49
CA VAL A 203 -0.81 17.67 -24.58
C VAL A 203 -0.98 18.51 -25.85
N GLU A 204 -2.21 18.86 -26.23
CA GLU A 204 -2.48 19.74 -27.37
C GLU A 204 -1.77 21.08 -27.23
N HIS A 205 -1.75 21.65 -26.02
CA HIS A 205 -1.00 22.88 -25.74
C HIS A 205 0.52 22.65 -25.82
N TYR A 206 1.02 21.55 -25.26
CA TYR A 206 2.45 21.24 -25.22
C TYR A 206 3.07 21.06 -26.60
N ILE A 207 2.34 20.42 -27.53
CA ILE A 207 2.81 20.15 -28.89
C ILE A 207 2.54 21.32 -29.86
N GLN A 208 1.94 22.41 -29.38
CA GLN A 208 1.58 23.53 -30.24
C GLN A 208 2.84 24.18 -30.85
N GLY A 209 2.89 24.21 -32.19
CA GLY A 209 4.02 24.78 -32.93
C GLY A 209 5.19 23.82 -33.17
N ASP A 210 5.13 22.60 -32.64
CA ASP A 210 6.07 21.55 -32.97
C ASP A 210 5.82 21.04 -34.40
N PRO A 211 6.80 21.08 -35.31
CA PRO A 211 6.60 20.73 -36.72
C PRO A 211 6.24 19.26 -36.93
N ASP A 212 6.66 18.38 -36.03
CA ASP A 212 6.48 16.93 -36.13
C ASP A 212 5.22 16.47 -35.40
N LEU A 213 4.81 17.18 -34.35
CA LEU A 213 3.72 16.76 -33.47
C LEU A 213 2.42 17.56 -33.64
N ALA A 214 2.48 18.85 -33.97
CA ALA A 214 1.32 19.75 -33.89
C ALA A 214 0.12 19.36 -34.76
N LYS A 215 0.32 18.52 -35.78
CA LYS A 215 -0.74 18.04 -36.68
C LYS A 215 -1.32 16.69 -36.30
N LEU A 216 -0.74 16.01 -35.31
CA LEU A 216 -1.19 14.69 -34.89
C LEU A 216 -2.42 14.80 -33.97
N PRO A 217 -3.41 13.91 -34.12
CA PRO A 217 -4.53 13.88 -33.20
C PRO A 217 -4.07 13.44 -31.80
N VAL A 218 -4.49 14.17 -30.77
CA VAL A 218 -4.25 13.78 -29.38
C VAL A 218 -5.38 12.88 -28.88
N LEU A 219 -5.00 11.67 -28.45
CA LEU A 219 -5.89 10.70 -27.81
C LEU A 219 -5.55 10.63 -26.31
N SER A 220 -6.58 10.62 -25.47
CA SER A 220 -6.46 10.45 -24.03
C SER A 220 -7.23 9.21 -23.59
N ALA A 221 -6.62 8.43 -22.71
CA ALA A 221 -7.26 7.28 -22.08
C ALA A 221 -6.93 7.30 -20.58
N ALA A 222 -7.96 7.12 -19.77
CA ALA A 222 -7.85 7.07 -18.33
C ALA A 222 -8.65 5.88 -17.81
N ALA A 223 -8.06 5.13 -16.89
CA ALA A 223 -8.80 4.11 -16.14
C ALA A 223 -9.70 4.79 -15.10
N PRO A 224 -10.94 4.32 -14.91
CA PRO A 224 -11.80 4.87 -13.87
C PRO A 224 -11.19 4.63 -12.48
N PHE A 225 -11.24 5.66 -11.63
CA PHE A 225 -10.71 5.64 -10.28
C PHE A 225 -11.85 5.64 -9.26
N LYS A 226 -11.69 4.95 -8.12
CA LYS A 226 -12.74 4.71 -7.11
C LYS A 226 -14.07 4.29 -7.75
N VAL A 227 -14.19 3.02 -8.11
CA VAL A 227 -15.40 2.40 -8.71
C VAL A 227 -15.83 1.16 -7.92
N GLY A 228 -15.90 1.27 -6.60
CA GLY A 228 -16.23 0.18 -5.68
C GLY A 228 -15.03 -0.57 -5.09
N GLY A 229 -13.80 -0.11 -5.36
CA GLY A 229 -12.57 -0.63 -4.73
C GLY A 229 -12.34 -2.15 -4.89
N ARG A 230 -11.41 -2.71 -4.12
CA ARG A 230 -11.27 -4.18 -4.00
C ARG A 230 -12.38 -4.70 -3.09
N LYS A 231 -13.02 -5.81 -3.46
CA LYS A 231 -14.10 -6.49 -2.69
C LYS A 231 -15.43 -5.73 -2.54
N ASN A 232 -15.80 -4.89 -3.51
CA ASN A 232 -17.09 -4.17 -3.52
C ASN A 232 -17.25 -3.23 -2.31
N ASP A 233 -16.24 -2.42 -2.03
CA ASP A 233 -16.27 -1.36 -1.02
C ASP A 233 -17.27 -0.26 -1.43
N PRO A 234 -18.41 -0.12 -0.72
CA PRO A 234 -19.43 0.87 -1.05
C PRO A 234 -18.98 2.32 -0.79
N ALA A 235 -17.91 2.55 -0.03
CA ALA A 235 -17.35 3.89 0.20
C ALA A 235 -16.31 4.29 -0.87
N SER A 236 -15.98 3.39 -1.79
CA SER A 236 -14.94 3.60 -2.78
C SER A 236 -15.49 4.08 -4.12
N TYR A 237 -16.38 5.09 -4.09
CA TYR A 237 -16.85 5.81 -5.27
C TYR A 237 -16.39 7.28 -5.28
N VAL A 238 -16.34 7.88 -6.47
CA VAL A 238 -16.20 9.32 -6.64
C VAL A 238 -17.59 9.92 -6.56
N GLU A 239 -17.77 10.88 -5.65
CA GLU A 239 -19.01 11.61 -5.46
C GLU A 239 -18.71 13.11 -5.42
N VAL A 240 -18.85 13.80 -6.56
CA VAL A 240 -18.62 15.24 -6.64
C VAL A 240 -19.91 15.94 -7.05
N GLU A 241 -20.46 16.72 -6.13
CA GLU A 241 -21.65 17.52 -6.39
C GLU A 241 -21.37 18.70 -7.33
N LYS A 242 -22.40 19.15 -8.04
CA LYS A 242 -22.35 20.40 -8.80
C LYS A 242 -22.11 21.59 -7.89
N GLY A 243 -21.51 22.64 -8.43
CA GLY A 243 -21.19 23.85 -7.71
C GLY A 243 -19.70 24.06 -7.58
N GLN A 244 -19.28 24.76 -6.54
CA GLN A 244 -17.87 25.10 -6.33
C GLN A 244 -17.07 23.83 -6.01
N LEU A 245 -16.01 23.62 -6.78
CA LEU A 245 -15.09 22.51 -6.59
C LEU A 245 -13.92 22.97 -5.74
N THR A 246 -13.50 22.12 -4.82
CA THR A 246 -12.28 22.28 -4.03
C THR A 246 -11.44 21.01 -4.17
N PHE A 247 -10.24 20.97 -3.60
CA PHE A 247 -9.52 19.71 -3.54
C PHE A 247 -10.30 18.73 -2.62
N PRO A 248 -10.47 17.46 -3.03
CA PRO A 248 -11.07 16.43 -2.19
C PRO A 248 -10.16 16.02 -1.04
#